data_AF-E1EY35-F1
#
_entry.id   AF-E1EY35-F1
#
_cell.length_a   1.000
_cell.length_b   1.000
_cell.length_c   1.000
_cell.angle_alpha   90.00
_cell.angle_beta   90.00
_cell.angle_gamma   90.00
#
_symmetry.space_group_name_H-M   'P 1'
#
loop_
_entity.id
_entity.type
_entity.pdbx_description
1 polymer ?
#
loop_
_entity_poly.entity_id
_entity_poly.type
_entity_poly.pdbx_seq_one_letter_code
_entity_poly.pdbx_strand_id
1 'polypeptide(L)'
;MESDLLRDRLLEAQKALGPTCFDCRAKNPTWASIKLGIFLCMNCAGRHRSYGTHISFVRSLTLDKWTEDQVRLVEVGGNNAFLQYLQQEGISHPLQYQQTDLSPYRELLQEKAAASYRNTDLEKQPWSGPSGSKAQPQAIVNTMVEDSPYRRTLGRIVRLE
;
A
#
# COMPACT_ATOMS: atom_id res chain seq x y z
N MET A 1 11.22 -21.54 7.31
CA MET A 1 12.36 -20.59 7.22
C MET A 1 11.81 -19.20 6.92
N GLU A 2 12.51 -18.10 7.17
CA GLU A 2 12.01 -16.71 6.99
C GLU A 2 11.28 -16.47 5.64
N SER A 3 11.79 -17.07 4.57
CA SER A 3 11.17 -17.00 3.23
C SER A 3 9.73 -17.54 3.15
N ASP A 4 9.35 -18.50 4.00
CA ASP A 4 8.01 -19.08 3.99
C ASP A 4 7.01 -18.10 4.62
N LEU A 5 7.40 -17.42 5.70
CA LEU A 5 6.57 -16.43 6.40
C LEU A 5 6.26 -15.22 5.51
N LEU A 6 7.24 -14.74 4.74
CA LEU A 6 7.04 -13.65 3.79
C LEU A 6 6.08 -14.04 2.67
N ARG A 7 6.18 -15.28 2.17
CA ARG A 7 5.27 -15.80 1.16
C ARG A 7 3.83 -15.86 1.70
N ASP A 8 3.63 -16.38 2.90
CA ASP A 8 2.29 -16.50 3.48
C ASP A 8 1.62 -15.14 3.64
N ARG A 9 2.37 -14.13 4.12
CA ARG A 9 1.90 -12.74 4.20
C ARG A 9 1.51 -12.17 2.85
N LEU A 10 2.32 -12.40 1.81
CA LEU A 10 2.01 -11.96 0.44
C LEU A 10 0.74 -12.62 -0.10
N LEU A 11 0.54 -13.91 0.15
CA LEU A 11 -0.67 -14.62 -0.28
C LEU A 11 -1.91 -14.12 0.46
N GLU A 12 -1.78 -13.78 1.74
CA GLU A 12 -2.88 -13.19 2.51
C GLU A 12 -3.20 -11.76 2.04
N ALA A 13 -2.17 -10.94 1.82
CA ALA A 13 -2.32 -9.61 1.22
C ALA A 13 -2.96 -9.69 -0.18
N GLN A 14 -2.60 -10.69 -1.00
CA GLN A 14 -3.22 -10.89 -2.31
C GLN A 14 -4.72 -11.16 -2.19
N LYS A 15 -5.14 -12.03 -1.28
CA LYS A 15 -6.57 -12.32 -1.07
C LYS A 15 -7.33 -11.10 -0.58
N ALA A 16 -6.77 -10.36 0.38
CA ALA A 16 -7.45 -9.24 1.03
C ALA A 16 -7.43 -7.95 0.19
N LEU A 17 -6.31 -7.65 -0.47
CA LEU A 17 -6.03 -6.34 -1.08
C LEU A 17 -6.01 -6.36 -2.62
N GLY A 18 -5.94 -7.55 -3.23
CA GLY A 18 -5.91 -7.71 -4.68
C GLY A 18 -6.40 -9.07 -5.18
N PRO A 19 -7.65 -9.47 -4.90
CA PRO A 19 -8.20 -10.76 -5.33
C PRO A 19 -8.35 -10.87 -6.86
N THR A 20 -8.26 -9.75 -7.57
CA THR A 20 -8.28 -9.67 -9.03
C THR A 20 -7.13 -8.82 -9.53
N CYS A 21 -6.60 -9.14 -10.72
CA CYS A 21 -5.57 -8.38 -11.40
C CYS A 21 -5.99 -6.91 -11.54
N PHE A 22 -5.10 -5.98 -11.20
CA PHE A 22 -5.37 -4.56 -11.28
C PHE A 22 -5.79 -4.11 -12.69
N ASP A 23 -5.03 -4.54 -13.70
CA ASP A 23 -5.20 -4.10 -15.09
C ASP A 23 -6.41 -4.75 -15.80
N CYS A 24 -6.55 -6.08 -15.68
CA CYS A 24 -7.49 -6.85 -16.52
C CYS A 24 -8.58 -7.59 -15.73
N ARG A 25 -8.59 -7.45 -14.41
CA ARG A 25 -9.57 -8.09 -13.50
C ARG A 25 -9.61 -9.62 -13.53
N ALA A 26 -8.63 -10.27 -14.17
CA ALA A 26 -8.43 -11.72 -14.05
C ALA A 26 -8.31 -12.12 -12.58
N LYS A 27 -8.98 -13.22 -12.19
CA LYS A 27 -9.02 -13.69 -10.80
C LYS A 27 -7.66 -14.22 -10.36
N ASN A 28 -7.42 -14.18 -9.04
CA ASN A 28 -6.28 -14.81 -8.37
C ASN A 28 -4.92 -14.43 -9.00
N PRO A 29 -4.58 -13.13 -9.09
CA PRO A 29 -3.27 -12.71 -9.57
C PRO A 29 -2.14 -13.28 -8.69
N THR A 30 -1.11 -13.84 -9.31
CA THR A 30 0.04 -14.46 -8.62
C THR A 30 1.34 -13.69 -8.77
N TRP A 31 1.25 -12.44 -9.25
CA TRP A 31 2.35 -11.50 -9.42
C TRP A 31 1.99 -10.17 -8.76
N ALA A 32 3.01 -9.38 -8.45
CA ALA A 32 2.83 -8.03 -7.94
C ALA A 32 3.87 -7.06 -8.52
N SER A 33 3.51 -5.79 -8.60
CA SER A 33 4.43 -4.69 -8.87
C SER A 33 4.74 -3.97 -7.57
N ILE A 34 5.94 -4.18 -7.02
CA ILE A 34 6.36 -3.66 -5.71
C ILE A 34 6.28 -2.12 -5.67
N LYS A 35 6.79 -1.44 -6.69
CA LYS A 35 6.78 0.03 -6.78
C LYS A 35 5.37 0.65 -6.80
N LEU A 36 4.36 -0.15 -7.11
CA LEU A 36 2.97 0.30 -7.20
C LEU A 36 2.09 -0.33 -6.11
N GLY A 37 2.60 -1.27 -5.33
CA GLY A 37 1.81 -2.00 -4.33
C GLY A 37 0.62 -2.77 -4.91
N ILE A 38 0.62 -3.15 -6.19
CA ILE A 38 -0.53 -3.79 -6.86
C ILE A 38 -0.27 -5.25 -7.24
N PHE A 39 -1.35 -6.01 -7.42
CA PHE A 39 -1.36 -7.40 -7.85
C PHE A 39 -1.76 -7.55 -9.32
N LEU A 40 -1.05 -8.42 -10.03
CA LEU A 40 -1.13 -8.63 -11.48
C LEU A 40 -1.25 -10.12 -11.83
N CYS A 41 -1.99 -10.42 -12.90
CA CYS A 41 -1.92 -11.74 -13.52
C CYS A 41 -0.61 -11.88 -14.31
N MET A 42 -0.26 -13.10 -14.72
CA MET A 42 0.98 -13.37 -15.47
C MET A 42 1.12 -12.53 -16.75
N ASN A 43 0.04 -12.33 -17.50
CA ASN A 43 0.08 -11.58 -18.76
C ASN A 43 0.34 -10.08 -18.52
N CYS A 44 -0.34 -9.49 -17.53
CA CYS A 44 -0.11 -8.09 -17.17
C CYS A 44 1.26 -7.90 -16.53
N ALA A 45 1.72 -8.84 -15.72
CA ALA A 45 3.10 -8.86 -15.22
C ALA A 45 4.11 -8.86 -16.37
N GLY A 46 3.87 -9.62 -17.45
CA GLY A 46 4.67 -9.58 -18.68
C GLY A 46 4.72 -8.20 -19.32
N ARG A 47 3.56 -7.53 -19.43
CA ARG A 47 3.47 -6.15 -19.95
C ARG A 47 4.21 -5.15 -19.06
N HIS A 48 4.06 -5.25 -17.74
CA HIS A 48 4.74 -4.38 -16.78
C HIS A 48 6.27 -4.47 -16.85
N ARG A 49 6.82 -5.61 -17.27
CA ARG A 49 8.26 -5.75 -17.50
C ARG A 49 8.76 -4.84 -18.62
N SER A 50 7.95 -4.54 -19.64
CA SER A 50 8.35 -3.64 -20.73
C SER A 50 8.36 -2.16 -20.35
N TYR A 51 7.76 -1.78 -19.22
CA TYR A 51 7.81 -0.40 -18.71
C TYR A 51 9.16 -0.06 -18.06
N GLY A 52 9.96 -1.08 -17.73
CA GLY A 52 11.21 -0.91 -17.00
C GLY A 52 11.03 -0.79 -15.49
N THR A 53 12.09 -1.18 -14.77
CA THR A 53 12.09 -1.32 -13.30
C THR A 53 11.88 -0.02 -12.54
N HIS A 54 12.19 1.13 -13.17
CA HIS A 54 11.95 2.44 -12.58
C HIS A 54 10.44 2.75 -12.48
N ILE A 55 9.63 2.24 -13.41
CA ILE A 55 8.18 2.40 -13.44
C ILE A 55 7.48 1.33 -12.61
N SER A 56 7.72 0.06 -12.96
CA SER A 56 7.12 -1.11 -12.33
C SER A 56 8.19 -2.16 -12.04
N PHE A 57 8.23 -2.65 -10.80
CA PHE A 57 9.16 -3.69 -10.37
C PHE A 57 8.39 -4.97 -10.04
N VAL A 58 8.38 -5.90 -10.99
CA VAL A 58 7.51 -7.07 -10.98
C VAL A 58 8.17 -8.27 -10.29
N ARG A 59 7.43 -8.93 -9.39
CA ARG A 59 7.82 -10.18 -8.70
C ARG A 59 6.66 -11.15 -8.62
N SER A 60 6.94 -12.45 -8.74
CA SER A 60 6.01 -13.54 -8.45
C SER A 60 5.85 -13.68 -6.95
N LEU A 61 4.63 -13.91 -6.47
CA LEU A 61 4.37 -14.11 -5.04
C LEU A 61 5.01 -15.39 -4.49
N THR A 62 5.23 -16.40 -5.35
CA THR A 62 5.70 -17.73 -4.91
C THR A 62 7.06 -18.12 -5.47
N LEU A 63 7.43 -17.64 -6.67
CA LEU A 63 8.65 -18.06 -7.38
C LEU A 63 9.85 -17.17 -7.09
N ASP A 64 9.62 -15.91 -6.71
CA ASP A 64 10.70 -14.96 -6.42
C ASP A 64 11.02 -14.93 -4.92
N LYS A 65 12.25 -14.50 -4.61
CA LYS A 65 12.63 -14.13 -3.24
C LYS A 65 12.14 -12.72 -2.94
N TRP A 66 11.63 -12.54 -1.72
CA TRP A 66 11.12 -11.27 -1.22
C TRP A 66 11.92 -10.82 -0.01
N THR A 67 12.05 -9.50 0.13
CA THR A 67 12.51 -8.89 1.38
C THR A 67 11.33 -8.38 2.19
N GLU A 68 11.52 -8.26 3.49
CA GLU A 68 10.51 -7.72 4.41
C GLU A 68 10.00 -6.33 3.96
N ASP A 69 10.89 -5.44 3.51
CA ASP A 69 10.50 -4.12 2.99
C ASP A 69 9.62 -4.19 1.74
N GLN A 70 9.90 -5.15 0.85
CA GLN A 70 9.09 -5.36 -0.34
C GLN A 70 7.69 -5.88 0.01
N VAL A 71 7.60 -6.79 0.99
CA VAL A 71 6.30 -7.29 1.48
C VAL A 71 5.47 -6.15 2.06
N ARG A 72 6.07 -5.29 2.89
CA ARG A 72 5.37 -4.15 3.49
C ARG A 72 4.81 -3.17 2.47
N LEU A 73 5.59 -2.85 1.42
CA LEU A 73 5.11 -1.98 0.34
C LEU A 73 3.83 -2.53 -0.31
N VAL A 74 3.74 -3.85 -0.48
CA VAL A 74 2.55 -4.50 -1.04
C VAL A 74 1.40 -4.52 -0.02
N GLU A 75 1.68 -4.77 1.26
CA GLU A 75 0.67 -4.82 2.34
C GLU A 75 0.03 -3.45 2.63
N VAL A 76 0.80 -2.36 2.63
CA VAL A 76 0.27 -1.00 2.87
C VAL A 76 -0.29 -0.35 1.60
N GLY A 77 0.01 -0.93 0.44
CA GLY A 77 -0.54 -0.54 -0.86
C GLY A 77 -1.88 -1.21 -1.11
N GLY A 78 -1.88 -2.20 -1.99
CA GLY A 78 -3.07 -2.89 -2.47
C GLY A 78 -3.69 -2.20 -3.68
N ASN A 79 -4.49 -2.97 -4.43
CA ASN A 79 -5.11 -2.52 -5.67
C ASN A 79 -6.05 -1.32 -5.45
N ASN A 80 -6.78 -1.33 -4.34
CA ASN A 80 -7.73 -0.26 -4.04
C ASN A 80 -7.03 1.07 -3.69
N ALA A 81 -5.91 1.03 -2.96
CA ALA A 81 -5.17 2.24 -2.63
C ALA A 81 -4.59 2.92 -3.89
N PHE A 82 -4.05 2.12 -4.83
CA PHE A 82 -3.58 2.66 -6.09
C PHE A 82 -4.74 3.18 -6.96
N LEU A 83 -5.87 2.48 -7.01
CA LEU A 83 -7.07 2.94 -7.73
C LEU A 83 -7.55 4.30 -7.20
N GLN A 84 -7.61 4.47 -5.88
CA GLN A 84 -8.01 5.73 -5.24
C GLN A 84 -7.06 6.87 -5.59
N TYR A 85 -5.75 6.62 -5.60
CA TYR A 85 -4.76 7.60 -6.04
C TYR A 85 -5.00 8.00 -7.52
N LEU A 86 -5.19 7.04 -8.42
CA LEU A 86 -5.47 7.33 -9.83
C LEU A 86 -6.74 8.17 -10.00
N GLN A 87 -7.80 7.89 -9.23
CA GLN A 87 -9.03 8.67 -9.26
C GLN A 87 -8.83 10.12 -8.79
N GLN A 88 -7.99 10.34 -7.78
CA GLN A 88 -7.65 11.69 -7.29
C GLN A 88 -6.88 12.50 -8.34
N GLU A 89 -6.01 11.84 -9.10
CA GLU A 89 -5.26 12.44 -10.21
C GLU A 89 -6.08 12.54 -11.51
N GLY A 90 -7.36 12.15 -11.51
CA GLY A 90 -8.23 12.19 -12.68
C GLY A 90 -7.89 11.14 -13.76
N ILE A 91 -7.14 10.10 -13.40
CA ILE A 91 -6.70 9.03 -14.31
C ILE A 91 -7.74 7.91 -14.28
N SER A 92 -8.62 7.89 -15.28
CA SER A 92 -9.74 6.94 -15.35
C SER A 92 -9.45 5.70 -16.20
N HIS A 93 -8.49 5.78 -17.13
CA HIS A 93 -8.20 4.67 -18.05
C HIS A 93 -7.15 3.69 -17.47
N PRO A 94 -7.41 2.36 -17.49
CA PRO A 94 -6.55 1.31 -16.90
C PRO A 94 -5.11 1.21 -17.43
N LEU A 95 -4.67 2.07 -18.35
CA LEU A 95 -3.34 2.05 -18.93
C LEU A 95 -2.72 3.45 -19.03
N GLN A 96 -3.47 4.50 -18.72
CA GLN A 96 -3.00 5.88 -18.82
C GLN A 96 -1.91 6.19 -17.79
N TYR A 97 -1.99 5.56 -16.61
CA TYR A 97 -1.00 5.72 -15.54
C TYR A 97 0.43 5.33 -15.96
N GLN A 98 0.61 4.58 -17.06
CA GLN A 98 1.92 4.18 -17.58
C GLN A 98 2.73 5.36 -18.10
N GLN A 99 2.05 6.41 -18.55
CA GLN A 99 2.66 7.63 -19.08
C GLN A 99 2.69 8.77 -18.06
N THR A 100 2.11 8.55 -16.87
CA THR A 100 2.05 9.54 -15.81
C THR A 100 3.26 9.43 -14.89
N ASP A 101 3.69 10.57 -14.34
CA ASP A 101 4.63 10.56 -13.24
C ASP A 101 3.96 10.03 -11.96
N LEU A 102 4.34 8.82 -11.57
CA LEU A 102 3.87 8.16 -10.34
C LEU A 102 4.85 8.31 -9.17
N SER A 103 5.87 9.17 -9.29
CA SER A 103 6.82 9.44 -8.21
C SER A 103 6.13 9.88 -6.91
N PRO A 104 5.11 10.77 -6.94
CA PRO A 104 4.38 11.14 -5.73
C PRO A 104 3.72 9.93 -5.04
N TYR A 105 3.13 9.01 -5.81
CA TYR A 105 2.56 7.79 -5.24
C TYR A 105 3.61 6.86 -4.64
N ARG A 106 4.77 6.73 -5.30
CA ARG A 106 5.87 5.89 -4.80
C ARG A 106 6.41 6.40 -3.47
N GLU A 107 6.56 7.71 -3.33
CA GLU A 107 6.97 8.36 -2.08
C GLU A 107 5.92 8.13 -0.97
N LEU A 108 4.65 8.35 -1.27
CA LEU A 108 3.54 8.06 -0.34
C LEU A 108 3.54 6.58 0.10
N LEU A 109 3.76 5.66 -0.82
CA LEU A 109 3.81 4.22 -0.52
C LEU A 109 4.99 3.87 0.39
N GLN A 110 6.16 4.45 0.13
CA GLN A 110 7.36 4.30 0.96
C GLN A 110 7.16 4.85 2.37
N GLU A 111 6.55 6.03 2.50
CA GLU A 111 6.23 6.63 3.79
C GLU A 111 5.30 5.72 4.61
N LYS A 112 4.24 5.20 4.00
CA LYS A 112 3.32 4.26 4.64
C LYS A 112 4.02 2.98 5.11
N ALA A 113 4.92 2.43 4.29
CA ALA A 113 5.66 1.23 4.66
C ALA A 113 6.67 1.50 5.80
N ALA A 114 7.30 2.67 5.81
CA ALA A 114 8.17 3.08 6.91
C ALA A 114 7.39 3.32 8.22
N ALA A 115 6.17 3.85 8.12
CA ALA A 115 5.29 4.04 9.26
C ALA A 115 4.78 2.71 9.85
N SER A 116 4.45 1.72 9.01
CA SER A 116 4.00 0.40 9.49
C SER A 116 5.11 -0.33 10.26
N TYR A 117 6.38 -0.13 9.87
CA TYR A 117 7.53 -0.69 10.58
C TYR A 117 7.60 -0.24 12.04
N ARG A 118 7.48 1.08 12.27
CA ARG A 118 7.53 1.68 13.62
C ARG A 118 6.45 1.12 14.54
N ASN A 119 5.28 0.81 14.00
CA ASN A 119 4.17 0.27 14.80
C ASN A 119 4.43 -1.20 15.20
N THR A 120 5.00 -2.01 14.30
CA THR A 120 5.29 -3.42 14.59
C THR A 120 6.42 -3.62 15.62
N ASP A 121 7.40 -2.71 15.70
CA ASP A 121 8.50 -2.82 16.67
C ASP A 121 8.07 -2.42 18.10
N LEU A 122 7.10 -1.50 18.24
CA LEU A 122 6.50 -1.18 19.53
C LEU A 122 5.67 -2.34 20.08
N GLU A 123 4.95 -3.05 19.20
CA GLU A 123 4.12 -4.20 19.58
C GLU A 123 4.95 -5.46 19.87
N LYS A 124 6.15 -5.59 19.27
CA LYS A 124 7.08 -6.71 19.51
C LYS A 124 7.96 -6.54 20.75
N GLN A 125 7.88 -5.43 21.49
CA GLN A 125 8.58 -5.35 22.76
C GLN A 125 7.99 -6.35 23.75
N PRO A 126 8.81 -7.18 24.43
CA PRO A 126 8.30 -8.03 25.50
C PRO A 126 7.69 -7.14 26.57
N TRP A 127 6.47 -7.46 26.99
CA TRP A 127 5.82 -6.83 28.14
C TRP A 127 6.75 -6.87 29.36
N SER A 128 7.44 -5.76 29.66
CA SER A 128 8.09 -5.52 30.95
C SER A 128 7.01 -5.07 31.92
N GLY A 129 6.31 -6.04 32.51
CA GLY A 129 5.14 -5.74 33.34
C GLY A 129 5.43 -4.73 34.45
N PRO A 130 4.44 -3.93 34.88
CA PRO A 130 4.66 -3.00 35.97
C PRO A 130 4.73 -3.79 37.29
N SER A 131 5.90 -3.77 37.93
CA SER A 131 5.99 -3.97 39.38
C SER A 131 5.06 -2.96 40.05
N GLY A 132 4.14 -3.48 40.86
CA GLY A 132 2.90 -2.80 41.19
C GLY A 132 3.02 -1.39 41.76
N SER A 133 2.03 -0.58 41.43
CA SER A 133 1.34 0.35 42.33
C SER A 133 0.09 0.85 41.61
N LYS A 134 -1.08 0.62 42.20
CA LYS A 134 -2.36 1.13 41.69
C LYS A 134 -2.33 2.65 41.73
N ALA A 135 -2.52 3.30 40.59
CA ALA A 135 -2.98 4.69 40.52
C ALA A 135 -3.70 4.91 39.18
N GLN A 136 -5.01 5.14 39.25
CA GLN A 136 -5.73 5.87 38.19
C GLN A 136 -5.56 7.37 38.47
N PRO A 137 -5.38 8.19 37.43
CA PRO A 137 -6.38 9.22 37.23
C PRO A 137 -6.71 9.56 35.76
N GLN A 138 -8.02 9.66 35.52
CA GLN A 138 -8.79 10.70 34.82
C GLN A 138 -8.37 11.29 33.46
N ALA A 139 -9.40 11.41 32.62
CA ALA A 139 -9.43 12.02 31.30
C ALA A 139 -8.97 13.48 31.24
N ILE A 140 -8.22 13.84 30.19
CA ILE A 140 -8.14 15.20 29.64
C ILE A 140 -8.16 15.14 28.09
N VAL A 141 -9.20 15.81 27.58
CA VAL A 141 -9.61 16.34 26.27
C VAL A 141 -8.76 16.22 24.98
N ASN A 142 -9.52 16.17 23.87
CA ASN A 142 -9.14 16.30 22.47
C ASN A 142 -8.09 17.38 22.17
N THR A 143 -7.18 17.05 21.25
CA THR A 143 -6.65 18.02 20.29
C THR A 143 -6.88 17.48 18.88
N MET A 144 -7.64 18.24 18.10
CA MET A 144 -7.71 18.07 16.66
C MET A 144 -6.31 18.34 16.10
N VAL A 145 -5.75 17.40 15.34
CA VAL A 145 -4.62 17.69 14.45
C VAL A 145 -5.19 17.75 13.04
N GLU A 146 -5.80 18.89 12.74
CA GLU A 146 -5.85 19.39 11.37
C GLU A 146 -4.46 19.96 11.08
N ASP A 147 -3.69 19.28 10.25
CA ASP A 147 -2.68 19.89 9.37
C ASP A 147 -2.06 18.82 8.47
N SER A 148 -2.80 18.46 7.41
CA SER A 148 -2.22 17.82 6.23
C SER A 148 -2.21 18.84 5.09
N PRO A 149 -1.05 19.13 4.47
CA PRO A 149 -0.92 20.17 3.44
C PRO A 149 -1.60 19.81 2.09
N TYR A 150 -2.28 18.67 1.97
CA TYR A 150 -2.82 18.21 0.68
C TYR A 150 -4.29 18.59 0.41
N ARG A 151 -4.87 19.55 1.14
CA ARG A 151 -6.20 20.11 0.82
C ARG A 151 -6.11 21.47 0.15
N ARG A 152 -5.72 21.49 -1.12
CA ARG A 152 -6.16 22.52 -2.07
C ARG A 152 -6.31 21.89 -3.45
N THR A 153 -7.53 21.56 -3.84
CA THR A 153 -8.23 22.09 -5.04
C THR A 153 -9.59 21.40 -5.18
N LEU A 154 -10.60 21.80 -4.39
CA LEU A 154 -12.00 21.60 -4.76
C LEU A 154 -12.80 22.82 -4.30
N GLY A 155 -12.67 23.90 -5.06
CA GLY A 155 -13.56 25.05 -4.97
C GLY A 155 -14.67 24.91 -6.01
N ARG A 156 -15.90 25.15 -5.53
CA ARG A 156 -17.11 25.55 -6.29
C ARG A 156 -18.07 24.43 -6.72
N ILE A 157 -18.89 23.98 -5.76
CA ILE A 157 -20.26 23.53 -6.04
C ILE A 157 -21.11 24.78 -6.24
N VAL A 158 -21.71 24.93 -7.42
CA VAL A 158 -22.71 25.96 -7.73
C VAL A 158 -24.07 25.42 -7.28
N ARG A 159 -24.76 26.11 -6.37
CA ARG A 159 -26.17 25.85 -6.08
C ARG A 159 -26.99 26.25 -7.30
N LEU A 160 -27.84 25.35 -7.79
CA LEU A 160 -28.96 25.71 -8.64
C LEU A 160 -30.15 26.04 -7.73
N GLU A 161 -30.79 27.16 -8.02
CA GLU A 161 -32.05 27.63 -7.41
C GLU A 161 -33.24 26.77 -7.85
#